data_AF-A0A1M6SXL2-F1
#
_entry.id   AF-A0A1M6SXL2-F1
#
_cell.length_a   1.000
_cell.length_b   1.000
_cell.length_c   1.000
_cell.angle_alpha   90.00
_cell.angle_beta   90.00
_cell.angle_gamma   90.00
#
_symmetry.space_group_name_H-M   'P 1'
#
loop_
_entity.id
_entity.type
_entity.pdbx_description
1 polymer ?
#
loop_
_entity_poly.entity_id
_entity_poly.type
_entity_poly.pdbx_seq_one_letter_code
_entity_poly.pdbx_strand_id
1 'polypeptide(L)' 'MSDIEAVYIENLEQDIIKNIAALKNLDLRKAMDIYYKSKLSTQIANREQGIENLDAKYLAEDLIENEPKLFY' A
#
# COMPACT_ATOMS: atom_id res chain seq x y z
N MET A 1 1.23 -18.27 -8.35
CA MET A 1 2.08 -17.46 -7.47
C MET A 1 2.90 -18.44 -6.65
N SER A 2 4.22 -18.29 -6.63
CA SER A 2 5.07 -19.07 -5.72
C SER A 2 4.95 -18.53 -4.29
N ASP A 3 5.30 -19.34 -3.30
CA ASP A 3 5.31 -18.89 -1.89
C ASP A 3 6.25 -17.70 -1.68
N ILE A 4 7.34 -17.62 -2.45
CA ILE A 4 8.31 -16.51 -2.40
C ILE A 4 7.66 -15.21 -2.91
N GLU A 5 6.92 -15.28 -4.01
CA GLU A 5 6.21 -14.13 -4.57
C GLU A 5 5.10 -13.63 -3.64
N ALA A 6 4.42 -14.54 -2.93
CA ALA A 6 3.41 -14.16 -1.95
C ALA A 6 4.02 -13.39 -0.78
N VAL A 7 5.08 -13.93 -0.18
CA VAL A 7 5.82 -13.28 0.92
C VAL A 7 6.39 -11.93 0.49
N TYR A 8 6.89 -11.83 -0.75
CA TYR A 8 7.37 -10.56 -1.28
C TYR A 8 6.27 -9.49 -1.30
N ILE A 9 5.09 -9.83 -1.83
CA ILE A 9 3.95 -8.91 -1.88
C ILE A 9 3.50 -8.55 -0.46
N GLU A 10 3.31 -9.52 0.42
CA GLU A 10 2.89 -9.27 1.80
C GLU A 10 3.83 -8.30 2.54
N ASN A 11 5.14 -8.44 2.35
CA ASN A 11 6.12 -7.52 2.92
C ASN A 11 5.97 -6.10 2.34
N LEU A 12 5.77 -5.98 1.02
CA LEU A 12 5.50 -4.71 0.37
C LEU A 12 4.23 -4.05 0.93
N GLU A 13 3.13 -4.79 1.04
CA GLU A 13 1.87 -4.26 1.60
C GLU A 13 2.07 -3.76 3.03
N GLN A 14 2.75 -4.53 3.86
CA GLN A 14 3.05 -4.15 5.24
C GLN A 14 3.88 -2.87 5.32
N ASP A 15 4.87 -2.72 4.44
CA ASP A 15 5.72 -1.53 4.43
C ASP A 15 4.98 -0.29 3.91
N ILE A 16 4.08 -0.44 2.93
CA ILE A 16 3.18 0.63 2.50
C ILE A 16 2.29 1.06 3.67
N ILE A 17 1.66 0.11 4.38
CA ILE A 17 0.80 0.39 5.53
C ILE A 17 1.56 1.14 6.65
N LYS A 18 2.79 0.72 6.96
CA LYS A 18 3.65 1.41 7.94
C LYS A 18 3.97 2.84 7.51
N ASN A 19 4.27 3.05 6.22
CA ASN A 19 4.53 4.39 5.69
C ASN A 19 3.28 5.28 5.75
N ILE A 20 2.10 4.77 5.38
CA ILE A 20 0.82 5.50 5.52
C ILE A 20 0.60 5.92 6.98
N ALA A 21 0.77 4.99 7.91
CA ALA A 21 0.63 5.25 9.35
C ALA A 21 1.57 6.35 9.83
N ALA A 22 2.85 6.30 9.43
CA ALA A 22 3.85 7.29 9.80
C ALA A 22 3.57 8.68 9.17
N LEU A 23 3.28 8.74 7.87
CA LEU A 23 3.09 9.99 7.12
C LEU A 23 1.83 10.75 7.55
N LYS A 24 0.76 10.04 7.95
CA LYS A 24 -0.52 10.63 8.37
C LYS A 24 -0.76 10.59 9.87
N ASN A 25 0.21 10.13 10.66
CA ASN A 25 0.10 9.97 12.11
C ASN A 25 -1.17 9.17 12.51
N LEU A 26 -1.35 8.01 11.88
CA LEU A 26 -2.47 7.09 12.10
C LEU A 26 -2.00 5.86 12.86
N ASP A 27 -2.92 5.19 13.56
CA ASP A 27 -2.66 3.82 14.00
C ASP A 27 -2.59 2.86 12.80
N LEU A 28 -1.88 1.74 12.98
CA LEU A 28 -1.69 0.74 11.92
C LEU A 28 -3.01 0.15 11.42
N ARG A 29 -4.04 0.04 12.26
CA ARG A 29 -5.32 -0.55 11.87
C ARG A 29 -6.07 0.37 10.92
N LYS A 30 -6.05 1.67 11.16
CA LYS A 30 -6.63 2.67 10.26
C LYS A 30 -5.84 2.78 8.95
N ALA A 31 -4.51 2.73 9.01
CA ALA A 31 -3.68 2.69 7.79
C ALA A 31 -3.94 1.41 6.95
N MET A 32 -4.13 0.27 7.61
CA MET A 32 -4.48 -1.01 6.95
C MET A 32 -5.86 -0.93 6.27
N ASP A 33 -6.86 -0.40 6.97
CA ASP A 33 -8.21 -0.20 6.40
C ASP A 33 -8.19 0.73 5.17
N ILE A 34 -7.37 1.80 5.22
CA ILE A 34 -7.16 2.70 4.09
C ILE A 34 -6.50 1.97 2.92
N TYR A 35 -5.39 1.25 3.17
CA TYR A 35 -4.67 0.52 2.13
C TYR A 35 -5.59 -0.47 1.41
N TYR A 36 -6.31 -1.33 2.13
CA TYR A 36 -7.16 -2.35 1.48
C TYR A 36 -8.43 -1.79 0.81
N LYS A 37 -8.80 -0.52 1.07
CA LYS A 37 -9.87 0.18 0.35
C LYS A 37 -9.37 0.92 -0.90
N SER A 38 -8.06 1.05 -1.04
CA SER A 38 -7.45 1.84 -2.11
C SER A 38 -7.47 1.12 -3.45
N LYS A 39 -7.48 1.94 -4.51
CA LYS A 39 -7.18 1.44 -5.85
C LYS A 39 -5.76 0.85 -5.88
N LEU A 40 -4.78 1.48 -5.25
CA LEU A 40 -3.40 0.98 -5.18
C LEU A 40 -3.32 -0.50 -4.78
N SER A 41 -4.04 -0.92 -3.73
CA SER A 41 -4.03 -2.33 -3.29
C SER A 41 -4.53 -3.28 -4.38
N THR A 42 -5.53 -2.87 -5.16
CA THR A 42 -6.02 -3.63 -6.31
C THR A 42 -4.96 -3.69 -7.42
N GLN A 43 -4.24 -2.59 -7.66
CA GLN A 43 -3.17 -2.55 -8.68
C GLN A 43 -2.00 -3.46 -8.32
N ILE A 44 -1.60 -3.48 -7.04
CA ILE A 44 -0.56 -4.38 -6.51
C ILE A 44 -1.02 -5.84 -6.63
N ALA A 45 -2.26 -6.14 -6.22
CA ALA A 45 -2.81 -7.49 -6.34
C ALA A 45 -2.85 -7.98 -7.81
N ASN A 46 -3.11 -7.07 -8.75
CA ASN A 46 -3.13 -7.34 -10.18
C ASN A 46 -1.76 -7.27 -10.87
N ARG A 47 -0.70 -6.88 -10.15
CA ARG A 47 0.66 -6.63 -10.70
C ARG A 47 0.64 -5.68 -11.89
N GLU A 48 -0.19 -4.65 -11.82
CA GLU A 48 -0.36 -3.70 -12.92
C GLU A 48 0.96 -3.03 -13.25
N GLN A 49 1.47 -3.29 -14.45
CA GLN A 49 2.70 -2.66 -14.97
C GLN A 49 3.93 -2.84 -14.06
N GLY A 50 3.96 -3.90 -13.24
CA GLY A 50 5.07 -4.15 -12.31
C GLY A 50 5.14 -3.17 -11.15
N ILE A 51 4.02 -2.55 -10.76
CA ILE A 51 3.92 -1.59 -9.65
C ILE A 51 4.47 -2.13 -8.33
N GLU A 52 4.43 -3.45 -8.13
CA GLU A 52 4.99 -4.11 -6.94
C GLU A 52 6.53 -4.00 -6.83
N ASN A 53 7.21 -3.51 -7.86
CA ASN A 53 8.65 -3.28 -7.86
C ASN A 53 9.02 -1.84 -7.45
N LEU A 54 8.03 -0.97 -7.21
CA LEU A 54 8.26 0.40 -6.75
C LEU A 54 8.50 0.46 -5.24
N ASP A 55 9.13 1.55 -4.80
CA ASP A 55 9.42 1.78 -3.39
C ASP A 55 8.13 1.97 -2.57
N ALA A 56 8.04 1.30 -1.42
CA ALA A 56 6.85 1.30 -0.57
C ALA A 56 6.48 2.70 -0.07
N LYS A 57 7.47 3.57 0.19
CA LYS A 57 7.20 4.95 0.62
C LYS A 57 6.65 5.78 -0.53
N TYR A 58 7.20 5.62 -1.74
CA TYR A 58 6.66 6.26 -2.93
C TYR A 58 5.19 5.87 -3.17
N LEU A 59 4.87 4.58 -3.08
CA LEU A 59 3.50 4.08 -3.23
C LEU A 59 2.55 4.64 -2.14
N ALA A 60 3.02 4.76 -0.90
CA ALA A 60 2.24 5.38 0.17
C ALA A 60 1.98 6.87 -0.08
N GLU A 61 2.97 7.62 -0.57
CA GLU A 61 2.83 9.03 -0.94
C GLU A 61 1.85 9.21 -2.11
N ASP A 62 1.95 8.36 -3.15
CA ASP A 62 1.04 8.36 -4.31
C ASP A 62 -0.42 8.13 -3.88
N LEU A 63 -0.66 7.10 -3.05
CA LEU A 63 -2.00 6.83 -2.51
C LEU A 63 -2.55 8.01 -1.70
N ILE A 64 -1.71 8.67 -0.91
CA ILE A 64 -2.09 9.84 -0.13
C ILE A 64 -2.50 11.02 -1.03
N GLU A 65 -1.77 11.23 -2.12
CA GLU A 65 -1.97 12.33 -3.06
C GLU A 65 -3.17 12.09 -3.98
N ASN A 66 -3.32 10.86 -4.50
CA ASN A 66 -4.29 10.52 -5.53
C ASN A 66 -5.62 9.97 -5.00
N GLU A 67 -5.64 9.41 -3.78
CA GLU A 67 -6.84 8.89 -3.12
C GLU A 67 -7.17 9.61 -1.80
N PRO A 68 -7.15 10.96 -1.74
CA PRO A 68 -7.23 11.70 -0.48
C PRO A 68 -8.56 11.48 0.25
N LYS A 69 -9.63 11.10 -0.47
CA LYS A 69 -10.95 10.78 0.08
C LYS A 69 -10.95 9.64 1.09
N LEU A 70 -9.92 8.78 1.10
CA LEU A 70 -9.80 7.68 2.07
C LEU A 70 -9.32 8.16 3.45
N PHE A 71 -8.85 9.41 3.56
CA PHE A 71 -8.22 9.95 4.76
C PHE A 71 -9.12 10.91 5.57
N TYR A 72 -10.32 11.22 5.07
CA TYR A 72 -11.28 12.15 5.68
C TYR A 72 -12.44 11.46 6.37
#